data_AF-A0A1I3TVB4-F1
#
_entry.id   AF-A0A1I3TVB4-F1
#
_cell.length_a   1.000
_cell.length_b   1.000
_cell.length_c   1.000
_cell.angle_alpha   90.00
_cell.angle_beta   90.00
_cell.angle_gamma   90.00
#
_symmetry.space_group_name_H-M   'P 1'
#
loop_
_entity.id
_entity.type
_entity.pdbx_description
1 polymer ?
#
loop_
_entity_poly.entity_id
_entity_poly.type
_entity_poly.pdbx_seq_one_letter_code
_entity_poly.pdbx_strand_id
1 'polypeptide(L)'
;MLAAVAAGAVLVLPGVLTEALYDNRPSGVACGDLPERSRVEAALEAHAGLVGRIEAVGDQVDVAVVAPCDSDPDQAEIRVFYPGGDDRARITQILDDEDFGVPVSLVNV
;
A
#
# COMPACT_ATOMS: atom_id res chain seq x y z
N MET A 1 -4.12 -47.96 15.07
CA MET A 1 -3.78 -46.52 15.09
C MET A 1 -3.19 -46.15 13.74
N LEU A 2 -3.89 -45.37 12.93
CA LEU A 2 -3.30 -44.60 11.82
C LEU A 2 -4.12 -43.32 11.71
N ALA A 3 -3.66 -42.25 12.36
CA ALA A 3 -4.16 -40.92 12.11
C ALA A 3 -3.43 -40.38 10.88
N ALA A 4 -4.13 -40.26 9.77
CA ALA A 4 -3.63 -39.59 8.58
C ALA A 4 -3.57 -38.09 8.89
N VAL A 5 -2.36 -37.56 9.02
CA VAL A 5 -2.13 -36.11 9.09
C VAL A 5 -2.25 -35.58 7.66
N ALA A 6 -3.41 -35.01 7.33
CA ALA A 6 -3.57 -34.27 6.09
C ALA A 6 -2.76 -32.97 6.21
N ALA A 7 -1.52 -32.99 5.72
CA ALA A 7 -0.75 -31.78 5.48
C ALA A 7 -1.44 -31.02 4.34
N GLY A 8 -2.30 -30.06 4.70
CA GLY A 8 -2.87 -29.13 3.75
C GLY A 8 -1.75 -28.30 3.14
N ALA A 9 -1.39 -28.58 1.89
CA ALA A 9 -0.48 -27.76 1.13
C ALA A 9 -1.19 -26.43 0.84
N VAL A 10 -0.95 -25.41 1.67
CA VAL A 10 -1.29 -24.04 1.33
C VAL A 10 -0.35 -23.63 0.21
N LEU A 11 -0.89 -23.54 -1.01
CA LEU A 11 -0.22 -22.94 -2.16
C LEU A 11 -0.06 -21.44 -1.87
N VAL A 12 1.02 -21.09 -1.17
CA VAL A 12 1.38 -19.68 -0.97
C VAL A 12 2.01 -19.22 -2.28
N LEU A 13 1.29 -18.40 -3.04
CA LEU A 13 1.84 -17.75 -4.23
C LEU A 13 3.10 -17.00 -3.81
N PRO A 14 4.22 -17.10 -4.55
CA PRO A 14 5.50 -16.56 -4.13
C PRO A 14 5.48 -15.06 -3.81
N GLY A 15 4.61 -14.27 -4.48
CA GLY A 15 4.42 -12.84 -4.18
C GLY A 15 3.75 -12.56 -2.83
N VAL A 16 2.89 -13.45 -2.36
CA VAL A 16 2.17 -13.30 -1.08
C VAL A 16 3.11 -13.51 0.12
N LEU A 17 4.10 -14.38 -0.01
CA LEU A 17 5.07 -14.64 1.05
C LEU A 17 5.99 -13.44 1.27
N THR A 18 6.46 -12.81 0.19
CA THR A 18 7.34 -11.63 0.30
C THR A 18 6.62 -10.45 0.94
N GLU A 19 5.39 -10.14 0.53
CA GLU A 19 4.68 -8.99 1.10
C GLU A 19 4.24 -9.21 2.54
N ALA A 20 3.90 -10.44 2.93
CA ALA A 20 3.62 -10.76 4.33
C ALA A 20 4.88 -10.70 5.21
N LEU A 21 6.06 -11.02 4.65
CA LEU A 21 7.34 -10.95 5.38
C LEU A 21 7.83 -9.51 5.56
N TYR A 22 7.64 -8.67 4.54
CA TYR A 22 7.97 -7.24 4.58
C TYR A 22 6.81 -6.37 5.05
N ASP A 23 5.66 -6.96 5.39
CA ASP A 23 4.45 -6.26 5.81
C ASP A 23 3.96 -5.17 4.85
N ASN A 24 4.22 -5.31 3.55
CA ASN A 24 3.72 -4.41 2.52
C ASN A 24 2.24 -4.68 2.23
N ARG A 25 1.50 -3.66 1.82
CA ARG A 25 0.12 -3.78 1.31
C ARG A 25 0.04 -3.10 -0.05
N PRO A 26 0.00 -3.84 -1.17
CA PRO A 26 -0.18 -3.23 -2.47
C PRO A 26 -1.60 -2.69 -2.59
N SER A 27 -1.81 -1.70 -3.46
CA SER A 27 -3.13 -1.16 -3.75
C SER A 27 -4.09 -2.18 -4.38
N GLY A 28 -3.54 -3.27 -4.92
CA GLY A 28 -4.30 -4.32 -5.61
C GLY A 28 -4.73 -3.93 -7.02
N VAL A 29 -4.29 -2.77 -7.53
CA VAL A 29 -4.60 -2.29 -8.87
C VAL A 29 -3.52 -2.72 -9.85
N ALA A 30 -3.93 -3.22 -11.02
CA ALA A 30 -3.01 -3.63 -12.07
C ALA A 30 -2.42 -2.41 -12.80
N CYS A 31 -1.22 -2.57 -13.36
CA CYS A 31 -0.51 -1.50 -14.08
C CYS A 31 -1.23 -0.93 -15.31
N GLY A 32 -2.29 -1.55 -15.83
CA GLY A 32 -3.11 -0.98 -16.91
C GLY A 32 -4.33 -0.22 -16.42
N ASP A 33 -4.63 -0.32 -15.12
CA ASP A 33 -5.81 0.23 -14.47
C ASP A 33 -5.45 1.37 -13.49
N LEU A 34 -4.17 1.73 -13.39
CA LEU A 34 -3.73 2.84 -12.56
C LEU A 34 -4.13 4.17 -13.22
N PRO A 35 -4.53 5.17 -12.41
CA PRO A 35 -4.85 6.49 -12.93
C PRO A 35 -3.60 7.21 -13.46
N GLU A 36 -3.84 8.22 -14.30
CA GLU A 36 -2.79 9.15 -14.72
C GLU A 36 -2.19 9.90 -13.52
N ARG A 37 -0.88 10.17 -13.56
CA ARG A 37 -0.13 10.89 -12.52
C ARG A 37 -0.80 12.20 -12.11
N SER A 38 -1.29 12.98 -13.08
CA SER A 38 -1.97 14.26 -12.83
C SER A 38 -3.20 14.11 -11.92
N ARG A 39 -3.95 13.01 -12.05
CA ARG A 39 -5.10 12.70 -11.19
C ARG A 39 -4.66 12.33 -9.78
N VAL A 40 -3.54 11.62 -9.64
CA VAL A 40 -2.98 11.24 -8.34
C VAL A 40 -2.42 12.47 -7.61
N GLU A 41 -1.69 13.34 -8.30
CA GLU A 41 -1.20 14.61 -7.76
C GLU A 41 -2.36 15.49 -7.29
N ALA A 42 -3.40 15.64 -8.11
CA ALA A 42 -4.59 16.40 -7.74
C ALA A 42 -5.32 15.81 -6.52
N ALA A 43 -5.38 14.49 -6.39
CA ALA A 43 -5.95 13.83 -5.21
C ALA A 43 -5.15 14.12 -3.94
N LEU A 44 -3.81 14.07 -4.03
CA LEU A 44 -2.91 14.35 -2.91
C LEU A 44 -3.03 15.83 -2.48
N GLU A 45 -3.07 16.77 -3.43
CA GLU A 45 -3.30 18.20 -3.16
C GLU A 45 -4.67 18.46 -2.52
N ALA A 46 -5.73 17.84 -3.07
CA ALA A 46 -7.09 18.00 -2.55
C ALA A 46 -7.24 17.43 -1.14
N HIS A 47 -6.38 16.51 -0.73
CA HIS A 47 -6.43 15.82 0.58
C HIS A 47 -5.17 16.09 1.41
N ALA A 48 -4.60 17.29 1.30
CA ALA A 48 -3.42 17.70 2.08
C ALA A 48 -3.60 17.53 3.60
N GLY A 49 -4.83 17.65 4.12
CA GLY A 49 -5.14 17.36 5.52
C GLY A 49 -4.98 15.88 5.90
N LEU A 50 -5.38 14.96 5.00
CA LEU A 50 -5.18 13.53 5.16
C LEU A 50 -3.69 13.17 5.13
N VAL A 51 -2.94 13.75 4.19
CA VAL A 51 -1.47 13.61 4.10
C VAL A 51 -0.83 13.97 5.44
N GLY A 52 -1.14 15.16 5.97
CA GLY A 52 -0.56 15.61 7.25
C GLY A 52 -0.94 14.71 8.43
N ARG A 53 -2.14 14.11 8.45
CA ARG A 53 -2.52 13.13 9.48
C ARG A 53 -1.71 11.84 9.38
N ILE A 54 -1.46 11.36 8.16
CA ILE A 54 -0.68 10.14 7.91
C ILE A 54 0.78 10.37 8.31
N GLU A 55 1.40 11.46 7.85
CA GLU A 55 2.80 11.79 8.19
C GLU A 55 2.98 12.06 9.69
N ALA A 56 1.95 12.59 10.37
CA ALA A 56 1.97 12.77 11.83
C ALA A 56 1.96 11.44 12.62
N VAL A 57 1.80 10.28 11.98
CA VAL A 57 1.94 8.98 12.64
C VAL A 57 3.35 8.76 13.15
N GLY A 58 4.38 9.25 12.43
CA GLY A 58 5.77 9.18 12.88
C GLY A 58 6.77 9.83 11.92
N ASP A 59 7.94 10.18 12.43
CA ASP A 59 8.97 10.97 11.71
C ASP A 59 9.54 10.28 10.46
N GLN A 60 9.30 8.98 10.28
CA GLN A 60 9.74 8.18 9.13
C GLN A 60 8.56 7.76 8.24
N VAL A 61 7.38 8.34 8.44
CA VAL A 61 6.21 8.14 7.58
C VAL A 61 6.19 9.23 6.50
N ASP A 62 6.05 8.81 5.25
CA ASP A 62 6.08 9.69 4.07
C ASP A 62 4.99 9.29 3.08
N VAL A 63 4.36 10.27 2.43
CA VAL A 63 3.33 10.06 1.41
C VAL A 63 3.80 10.64 0.08
N ALA A 64 3.92 9.79 -0.94
CA ALA A 64 4.44 10.18 -2.23
C ALA A 64 3.59 9.69 -3.41
N VAL A 65 3.65 10.42 -4.52
CA VAL A 65 3.18 9.94 -5.82
C VAL A 65 4.28 9.12 -6.47
N VAL A 66 3.98 7.88 -6.84
CA VAL A 66 4.93 6.97 -7.49
C VAL A 66 4.34 6.41 -8.78
N ALA A 67 5.21 6.16 -9.77
CA ALA A 67 4.86 5.40 -10.97
C ALA A 67 5.47 3.99 -10.84
N PRO A 68 4.71 2.99 -10.38
CA PRO A 68 5.28 1.67 -10.05
C PRO A 68 5.50 0.78 -11.29
N CYS A 69 5.05 1.22 -12.47
CA CYS A 69 5.03 0.42 -13.69
C CYS A 69 6.10 0.91 -14.66
N ASP A 70 7.16 0.12 -14.87
CA ASP A 70 8.31 0.50 -15.71
C ASP A 70 7.93 0.83 -17.17
N SER A 71 6.87 0.20 -17.69
CA SER A 71 6.38 0.41 -19.06
C SER A 71 5.49 1.64 -19.22
N ASP A 72 4.96 2.19 -18.12
CA ASP A 72 3.87 3.16 -18.13
C ASP A 72 4.12 4.26 -17.08
N PRO A 73 5.10 5.16 -17.30
CA PRO A 73 5.54 6.14 -16.31
C PRO A 73 4.49 7.21 -15.98
N ASP A 74 3.46 7.33 -16.82
CA ASP A 74 2.34 8.25 -16.62
C ASP A 74 1.25 7.63 -15.72
N GLN A 75 1.30 6.33 -15.46
CA GLN A 75 0.40 5.64 -14.54
C GLN A 75 0.97 5.61 -13.13
N ALA A 76 0.18 6.07 -12.17
CA ALA A 76 0.66 6.32 -10.83
C ALA A 76 -0.32 5.87 -9.74
N GLU A 77 0.21 5.79 -8.53
CA GLU A 77 -0.54 5.60 -7.29
C GLU A 77 0.07 6.45 -6.18
N ILE A 78 -0.65 6.58 -5.07
CA ILE A 78 -0.06 7.06 -3.82
C ILE A 78 0.66 5.89 -3.16
N ARG A 79 1.84 6.16 -2.61
CA ARG A 79 2.57 5.23 -1.74
C ARG A 79 2.82 5.88 -0.39
N VAL A 80 2.49 5.14 0.66
CA VAL A 80 2.80 5.51 2.04
C VAL A 80 3.94 4.63 2.53
N PHE A 81 5.06 5.24 2.90
CA PHE A 81 6.22 4.57 3.48
C PHE A 81 6.15 4.58 5.01
N TYR A 82 6.57 3.51 5.69
CA TYR A 82 6.59 3.44 7.16
C TYR A 82 7.62 2.43 7.68
N PRO A 83 8.16 2.61 8.90
CA PRO A 83 9.21 1.73 9.42
C PRO A 83 8.66 0.47 10.14
N GLY A 84 7.40 0.47 10.60
CA GLY A 84 6.90 -0.62 11.45
C GLY A 84 5.41 -0.92 11.38
N GLY A 85 5.04 -2.11 11.88
CA GLY A 85 3.66 -2.60 11.86
C GLY A 85 2.68 -1.80 12.71
N ASP A 86 3.15 -1.13 13.77
CA ASP A 86 2.32 -0.23 14.59
C ASP A 86 1.95 1.04 13.82
N ASP A 87 2.89 1.60 13.05
CA ASP A 87 2.63 2.74 12.16
C ASP A 87 1.68 2.34 11.05
N ARG A 88 1.93 1.19 10.40
CA ARG A 88 1.02 0.62 9.40
C ARG A 88 -0.41 0.51 9.95
N ALA A 89 -0.60 -0.02 11.15
CA ALA A 89 -1.92 -0.18 11.74
C ALA A 89 -2.64 1.15 11.96
N ARG A 90 -1.92 2.21 12.36
CA ARG A 90 -2.49 3.56 12.52
C ARG A 90 -2.81 4.20 11.19
N ILE A 91 -1.92 4.07 10.21
CA ILE A 91 -2.13 4.54 8.83
C ILE A 91 -3.37 3.87 8.23
N THR A 92 -3.53 2.56 8.41
CA THR A 92 -4.72 1.82 7.96
C THR A 92 -5.99 2.39 8.59
N GLN A 93 -6.01 2.66 9.89
CA GLN A 93 -7.20 3.26 10.54
C GLN A 93 -7.53 4.64 9.97
N ILE A 94 -6.52 5.47 9.70
CA ILE A 94 -6.72 6.78 9.08
C ILE A 94 -7.35 6.65 7.69
N LEU A 95 -6.86 5.69 6.89
CA LEU A 95 -7.34 5.42 5.54
C LEU A 95 -8.71 4.74 5.49
N ASP A 96 -9.09 3.98 6.52
CA ASP A 96 -10.43 3.39 6.66
C ASP A 96 -11.49 4.48 6.94
N ASP A 97 -11.10 5.57 7.61
CA ASP A 97 -11.97 6.72 7.91
C ASP A 97 -12.12 7.67 6.71
N GLU A 98 -11.04 7.86 5.93
CA GLU A 98 -10.96 8.81 4.82
C GLU A 98 -9.94 8.32 3.78
N ASP A 99 -10.36 8.19 2.52
CA ASP A 99 -9.51 7.74 1.41
C ASP A 99 -9.18 8.86 0.40
N PHE A 100 -8.15 8.65 -0.42
CA PHE A 100 -7.70 9.61 -1.45
C PHE A 100 -8.51 9.57 -2.75
N GLY A 101 -9.44 8.63 -2.92
CA GLY A 101 -10.15 8.41 -4.18
C GLY A 101 -9.27 7.88 -5.32
N VAL A 102 -8.02 7.48 -5.02
CA VAL A 102 -7.04 6.89 -5.92
C VAL A 102 -6.34 5.70 -5.24
N PRO A 103 -5.71 4.79 -6.00
CA PRO A 103 -4.99 3.65 -5.44
C PRO A 103 -3.90 4.08 -4.45
N VAL A 104 -3.79 3.36 -3.32
CA VAL A 104 -2.79 3.58 -2.28
C VAL A 104 -2.07 2.27 -1.97
N SER A 105 -0.75 2.26 -2.04
CA SER A 105 0.07 1.18 -1.48
C SER A 105 0.75 1.61 -0.18
N LEU A 106 0.99 0.63 0.70
CA LEU A 106 1.68 0.75 1.97
C LEU A 106 2.99 -0.05 1.86
N VAL A 107 4.13 0.61 2.03
CA VAL A 107 5.46 0.00 1.91
C VAL A 107 6.26 0.18 3.20
N ASN A 108 6.70 -0.95 3.77
CA ASN A 108 7.63 -0.97 4.88
C ASN A 108 9.05 -0.66 4.41
N VAL A 109 9.74 0.25 5.11
CA VAL A 109 11.10 0.73 4.80
C VAL A 109 12.08 0.53 5.93
#